data_AF-A0A7T8HIU5-F1
#
_entry.id   AF-A0A7T8HIU5-F1
#
_cell.length_a   1.000
_cell.length_b   1.000
_cell.length_c   1.000
_cell.angle_alpha   90.00
_cell.angle_beta   90.00
_cell.angle_gamma   90.00
#
_symmetry.space_group_name_H-M   'P 1'
#
loop_
_entity.id
_entity.type
_entity.pdbx_description
1 polymer ?
#
loop_
_entity_poly.entity_id
_entity_poly.type
_entity_poly.pdbx_seq_one_letter_code
_entity_poly.pdbx_strand_id
1 'polypeptide(L)'
;KCGAMLRWSQSKDKPVKEVEISLRFTTSPNGERLFFRGRKWAITGLVKAKGEPQDRVYRIILGNEFTPGYIENRLKFRMQRTAVPGVMTDYSICFNMDNKYPEFGQEFMAYDKSTQLKMTGNARLQYGVSADCENAPGEIKVHFEHETTEQAREDMKHTYYYKKCMEEKERPEWQGRGDRLPFTVACFRTHYDATTARKYSWKMDFVKLTDRMNAIVSQVQSVMKTGLMPYWDIDPEIIPASKAEPHMNIEANLHDGDKSVDLYVETSQGGQKFKDIPLSLNWRPFLRNLKITANSRRLMQYKVVHGCTASIDHVYTLDNVTYPYTPTSCWTLASGHCSPHPSYAVFIKKSAGSHLDAKIYFGGHNVEFQSSGPKKVNVLVNGNAVTVGEKEYIHEESGTEIFKVVKWGSTYHVYSFLKLWTFYDGHAVGIIPAPSTAGQHCGLCGNYNRNQYDEFDSKDHHQLKTSEELVEDYKWKC
;
A
#
# COMPACT_ATOMS: atom_id res chain seq x y z
N LYS A 1 25.48 -18.17 -12.68
CA LYS A 1 24.31 -18.39 -11.80
C LYS A 1 24.77 -18.23 -10.35
N CYS A 2 24.54 -17.09 -9.72
CA CYS A 2 24.84 -16.90 -8.31
C CYS A 2 23.58 -17.25 -7.52
N GLY A 3 23.69 -18.21 -6.61
CA GLY A 3 22.60 -18.62 -5.72
C GLY A 3 23.20 -19.30 -4.50
N ALA A 4 22.72 -18.93 -3.31
CA ALA A 4 23.06 -19.63 -2.10
C ALA A 4 22.29 -20.96 -2.06
N MET A 5 23.00 -22.08 -2.17
CA MET A 5 22.42 -23.41 -1.97
C MET A 5 22.31 -23.66 -0.46
N LEU A 6 21.12 -23.48 0.10
CA LEU A 6 20.84 -23.85 1.49
C LEU A 6 20.48 -25.33 1.56
N ARG A 7 21.37 -26.15 2.13
CA ARG A 7 21.10 -27.55 2.44
C ARG A 7 20.72 -27.66 3.91
N TRP A 8 19.46 -27.98 4.19
CA TRP A 8 19.02 -28.38 5.53
C TRP A 8 19.14 -29.90 5.67
N SER A 9 19.79 -30.35 6.73
CA SER A 9 19.87 -31.77 7.11
C SER A 9 19.85 -31.89 8.62
N GLN A 10 19.32 -32.99 9.13
CA GLN A 10 19.37 -33.31 10.55
C GLN A 10 20.84 -33.36 11.03
N SER A 11 21.11 -32.85 12.22
CA SER A 11 22.45 -32.95 12.81
C SER A 11 22.82 -34.42 13.01
N LYS A 12 24.02 -34.80 12.58
CA LYS A 12 24.60 -36.12 12.87
C LYS A 12 24.97 -36.26 14.35
N ASP A 13 25.28 -35.15 15.00
CA ASP A 13 25.55 -35.06 16.43
C ASP A 13 24.30 -34.59 17.18
N LYS A 14 23.80 -35.42 18.10
CA LYS A 14 22.55 -35.22 18.87
C LYS A 14 21.37 -34.87 17.94
N PRO A 15 20.85 -35.83 17.17
CA PRO A 15 19.72 -35.60 16.28
C PRO A 15 18.42 -35.29 17.05
N VAL A 16 17.51 -34.58 16.39
CA VAL A 16 16.15 -34.30 16.87
C VAL A 16 15.20 -35.31 16.25
N LYS A 17 14.44 -36.06 17.04
CA LYS A 17 13.52 -37.10 16.53
C LYS A 17 12.19 -36.52 16.05
N GLU A 18 11.71 -35.48 16.71
CA GLU A 18 10.40 -34.89 16.50
C GLU A 18 10.43 -33.37 16.75
N VAL A 19 9.57 -32.62 16.06
CA VAL A 19 9.40 -31.18 16.27
C VAL A 19 7.94 -30.89 16.58
N GLU A 20 7.66 -30.48 17.82
CA GLU A 20 6.35 -30.04 18.29
C GLU A 20 6.25 -28.51 18.14
N ILE A 21 5.24 -28.02 17.42
CA ILE A 21 5.00 -26.59 17.22
C ILE A 21 3.63 -26.22 17.81
N SER A 22 3.63 -25.36 18.83
CA SER A 22 2.41 -24.78 19.39
C SER A 22 2.31 -23.30 19.00
N LEU A 23 1.19 -22.89 18.42
CA LEU A 23 0.94 -21.49 18.02
C LEU A 23 -0.29 -20.95 18.75
N ARG A 24 -0.16 -19.72 19.28
CA ARG A 24 -1.28 -18.94 19.82
C ARG A 24 -1.37 -17.63 19.05
N PHE A 25 -2.53 -17.38 18.45
CA PHE A 25 -2.85 -16.12 17.80
C PHE A 25 -3.74 -15.26 18.70
N THR A 26 -3.42 -13.98 18.82
CA THR A 26 -4.25 -12.98 19.51
C THR A 26 -4.43 -11.78 18.60
N THR A 27 -5.63 -11.22 18.56
CA THR A 27 -5.92 -10.01 17.79
C THR A 27 -6.90 -9.11 18.56
N SER A 28 -6.74 -7.80 18.40
CA SER A 28 -7.64 -6.78 18.94
C SER A 28 -7.71 -5.57 17.98
N PRO A 29 -8.80 -4.78 18.02
CA PRO A 29 -8.89 -3.53 17.28
C PRO A 29 -7.85 -2.49 17.74
N ASN A 30 -7.47 -1.57 16.85
CA ASN A 30 -6.58 -0.45 17.17
C ASN A 30 -7.04 0.86 16.50
N GLY A 31 -8.29 1.24 16.78
CA GLY A 31 -8.92 2.42 16.19
C GLY A 31 -9.47 2.19 14.79
N GLU A 32 -10.35 3.09 14.37
CA GLU A 32 -10.95 3.15 13.04
C GLU A 32 -10.95 4.61 12.58
N ARG A 33 -10.66 4.87 11.30
CA ARG A 33 -10.68 6.20 10.70
C ARG A 33 -10.93 6.07 9.22
N LEU A 34 -11.88 6.86 8.70
CA LEU A 34 -12.49 6.60 7.40
C LEU A 34 -12.93 5.12 7.36
N PHE A 35 -12.79 4.43 6.23
CA PHE A 35 -13.06 2.99 6.13
C PHE A 35 -11.86 2.10 6.54
N PHE A 36 -10.76 2.68 7.05
CA PHE A 36 -9.58 1.93 7.46
C PHE A 36 -9.67 1.52 8.93
N ARG A 37 -9.26 0.28 9.22
CA ARG A 37 -9.20 -0.26 10.58
C ARG A 37 -7.76 -0.52 11.00
N GLY A 38 -7.40 -0.08 12.20
CA GLY A 38 -6.18 -0.49 12.86
C GLY A 38 -6.37 -1.84 13.57
N ARG A 39 -5.28 -2.60 13.72
CA ARG A 39 -5.27 -3.86 14.48
C ARG A 39 -4.00 -3.97 15.31
N LYS A 40 -4.12 -4.64 16.45
CA LYS A 40 -2.99 -5.25 17.16
C LYS A 40 -3.12 -6.75 17.02
N TRP A 41 -2.09 -7.41 16.52
CA TRP A 41 -2.06 -8.87 16.51
C TRP A 41 -0.72 -9.38 16.98
N ALA A 42 -0.72 -10.57 17.56
CA ALA A 42 0.49 -11.27 17.96
C ALA A 42 0.32 -12.77 17.75
N ILE A 43 1.40 -13.39 17.27
CA ILE A 43 1.58 -14.83 17.17
C ILE A 43 2.66 -15.20 18.19
N THR A 44 2.31 -16.04 19.16
CA THR A 44 3.27 -16.66 20.07
C THR A 44 3.44 -18.12 19.68
N GLY A 45 4.65 -18.48 19.28
CA GLY A 45 5.05 -19.84 18.95
C GLY A 45 5.95 -20.44 20.03
N LEU A 46 5.72 -21.72 20.34
CA LEU A 46 6.63 -22.56 21.11
C LEU A 46 7.03 -23.74 20.22
N VAL A 47 8.31 -23.82 19.88
CA VAL A 47 8.88 -24.93 19.11
C VAL A 47 9.70 -25.79 20.07
N LYS A 48 9.35 -27.06 20.22
CA LYS A 48 10.14 -28.04 20.98
C LYS A 48 10.68 -29.09 20.03
N ALA A 49 11.99 -29.09 19.84
CA ALA A 49 12.69 -30.12 19.09
C ALA A 49 13.12 -31.22 20.07
N LYS A 50 12.45 -32.38 20.01
CA LYS A 50 12.66 -33.55 20.89
C LYS A 50 14.00 -34.21 20.60
N GLY A 51 14.89 -34.27 21.57
CA GLY A 51 16.22 -34.86 21.39
C GLY A 51 16.98 -35.05 22.71
N GLU A 52 18.11 -35.75 22.64
CA GLU A 52 18.98 -36.01 23.80
C GLU A 52 19.99 -34.87 24.02
N PRO A 53 20.36 -34.54 25.27
CA PRO A 53 19.84 -35.09 26.53
C PRO A 53 18.52 -34.45 27.00
N GLN A 54 18.09 -33.36 26.36
CA GLN A 54 16.85 -32.63 26.66
C GLN A 54 16.28 -31.97 25.40
N ASP A 55 14.97 -31.71 25.43
CA ASP A 55 14.26 -30.98 24.39
C ASP A 55 14.86 -29.58 24.16
N ARG A 56 15.02 -29.22 22.89
CA ARG A 56 15.48 -27.89 22.48
C ARG A 56 14.27 -26.99 22.31
N VAL A 57 14.14 -26.00 23.19
CA VAL A 57 12.96 -25.15 23.27
C VAL A 57 13.23 -23.76 22.71
N TYR A 58 12.39 -23.33 21.78
CA TYR A 58 12.39 -22.00 21.18
C TYR A 58 11.05 -21.31 21.42
N ARG A 59 11.09 -20.11 21.98
CA ARG A 59 9.94 -19.23 22.12
C ARG A 59 10.04 -18.12 21.09
N ILE A 60 9.03 -18.02 20.22
CA ILE A 60 8.97 -17.02 19.14
C ILE A 60 7.74 -16.15 19.39
N ILE A 61 7.89 -14.83 19.35
CA ILE A 61 6.79 -13.87 19.42
C ILE A 61 6.94 -12.94 18.23
N LEU A 62 5.92 -12.89 17.39
CA LEU A 62 5.79 -11.92 16.31
C LEU A 62 4.53 -11.11 16.56
N GLY A 63 4.65 -9.81 16.77
CA GLY A 63 3.54 -8.90 17.00
C GLY A 63 3.62 -7.68 16.10
N ASN A 64 2.46 -7.21 15.64
CA ASN A 64 2.35 -5.96 14.90
C ASN A 64 1.13 -5.18 15.42
N GLU A 65 1.36 -3.93 15.77
CA GLU A 65 0.36 -2.93 16.12
C GLU A 65 0.37 -1.83 15.07
N PHE A 66 -0.74 -1.64 14.37
CA PHE A 66 -0.87 -0.56 13.40
C PHE A 66 -2.19 0.18 13.54
N THR A 67 -2.18 1.49 13.35
CA THR A 67 -3.38 2.35 13.32
C THR A 67 -4.04 2.33 11.93
N PRO A 68 -5.27 2.86 11.77
CA PRO A 68 -5.92 2.97 10.47
C PRO A 68 -5.00 3.57 9.41
N GLY A 69 -4.91 2.93 8.24
CA GLY A 69 -4.03 3.36 7.14
C GLY A 69 -2.54 3.06 7.34
N TYR A 70 -2.17 2.31 8.39
CA TYR A 70 -0.77 2.06 8.78
C TYR A 70 0.01 3.33 9.13
N ILE A 71 -0.69 4.39 9.60
CA ILE A 71 -0.07 5.67 9.93
C ILE A 71 0.99 5.52 11.00
N GLU A 72 0.66 4.84 12.10
CA GLU A 72 1.62 4.42 13.11
C GLU A 72 1.68 2.91 13.07
N ASN A 73 2.87 2.35 12.99
CA ASN A 73 3.08 0.91 12.89
C ASN A 73 4.27 0.50 13.76
N ARG A 74 4.05 -0.52 14.59
CA ARG A 74 5.00 -1.05 15.56
C ARG A 74 5.11 -2.55 15.38
N LEU A 75 6.23 -2.98 14.81
CA LEU A 75 6.59 -4.38 14.63
C LEU A 75 7.50 -4.84 15.77
N LYS A 76 7.17 -5.96 16.39
CA LYS A 76 7.98 -6.62 17.41
C LYS A 76 8.21 -8.06 17.03
N PHE A 77 9.47 -8.48 17.00
CA PHE A 77 9.88 -9.86 16.84
C PHE A 77 10.81 -10.23 18.00
N ARG A 78 10.55 -11.36 18.63
CA ARG A 78 11.40 -11.92 19.69
C ARG A 78 11.54 -13.42 19.45
N MET A 79 12.77 -13.91 19.44
CA MET A 79 13.10 -15.32 19.47
C MET A 79 14.01 -15.56 20.67
N GLN A 80 13.68 -16.54 21.49
CA GLN A 80 14.50 -16.98 22.61
C GLN A 80 14.70 -18.48 22.51
N ARG A 81 15.95 -18.91 22.62
CA ARG A 81 16.36 -20.30 22.69
C ARG A 81 16.81 -20.59 24.12
N THR A 82 16.37 -21.71 24.67
CA THR A 82 16.78 -22.17 26.01
C THR A 82 18.09 -22.93 25.93
N ALA A 83 18.96 -22.76 26.93
CA ALA A 83 20.20 -23.52 27.02
C ALA A 83 19.94 -25.01 27.24
N VAL A 84 20.72 -25.86 26.57
CA VAL A 84 20.80 -27.30 26.80
C VAL A 84 22.28 -27.64 26.95
N PRO A 85 22.76 -28.01 28.17
CA PRO A 85 24.17 -28.25 28.43
C PRO A 85 24.81 -29.20 27.42
N GLY A 86 25.97 -28.80 26.89
CA GLY A 86 26.71 -29.56 25.87
C GLY A 86 26.02 -29.67 24.51
N VAL A 87 24.95 -28.92 24.25
CA VAL A 87 24.23 -28.91 22.96
C VAL A 87 24.09 -27.50 22.41
N MET A 88 23.55 -26.59 23.21
CA MET A 88 23.34 -25.20 22.82
C MET A 88 23.30 -24.29 24.05
N THR A 89 23.80 -23.07 23.90
CA THR A 89 23.58 -22.02 24.89
C THR A 89 22.21 -21.39 24.71
N ASP A 90 21.76 -20.67 25.72
CA ASP A 90 20.71 -19.69 25.57
C ASP A 90 21.08 -18.67 24.47
N TYR A 91 20.08 -18.16 23.78
CA TYR A 91 20.28 -17.16 22.74
C TYR A 91 19.00 -16.38 22.52
N SER A 92 19.11 -15.06 22.45
CA SER A 92 17.98 -14.17 22.21
C SER A 92 18.19 -13.35 20.94
N ILE A 93 17.12 -13.09 20.20
CA ILE A 93 17.04 -12.13 19.09
C ILE A 93 15.77 -11.33 19.29
N CYS A 94 15.90 -10.01 19.37
CA CYS A 94 14.79 -9.11 19.65
C CYS A 94 14.87 -7.93 18.71
N PHE A 95 13.90 -7.82 17.82
CA PHE A 95 13.78 -6.74 16.85
C PHE A 95 12.52 -5.95 17.16
N ASN A 96 12.67 -4.66 17.42
CA ASN A 96 11.56 -3.72 17.55
C ASN A 96 11.71 -2.67 16.47
N MET A 97 10.62 -2.31 15.81
CA MET A 97 10.57 -1.22 14.85
C MET A 97 9.29 -0.43 15.03
N ASP A 98 9.41 0.89 15.13
CA ASP A 98 8.32 1.84 15.04
C ASP A 98 8.51 2.72 13.81
N ASN A 99 7.42 3.04 13.12
CA ASN A 99 7.44 4.05 12.09
C ASN A 99 6.12 4.83 12.04
N LYS A 100 6.22 6.06 11.57
CA LYS A 100 5.14 7.01 11.41
C LYS A 100 5.10 7.56 10.00
N TYR A 101 4.03 7.26 9.29
CA TYR A 101 3.72 7.76 7.96
C TYR A 101 2.98 9.10 8.02
N PRO A 102 2.99 9.89 6.92
CA PRO A 102 2.15 11.08 6.81
C PRO A 102 0.67 10.77 7.02
N GLU A 103 -0.01 11.59 7.82
CA GLU A 103 -1.47 11.54 8.05
C GLU A 103 -2.29 11.52 6.76
N PHE A 104 -3.55 11.09 6.84
CA PHE A 104 -4.48 11.22 5.71
C PHE A 104 -4.55 12.67 5.24
N GLY A 105 -4.49 12.88 3.92
CA GLY A 105 -4.73 14.20 3.34
C GLY A 105 -6.16 14.67 3.60
N GLN A 106 -6.41 15.97 3.51
CA GLN A 106 -7.77 16.52 3.69
C GLN A 106 -8.72 16.10 2.55
N GLU A 107 -8.18 15.95 1.34
CA GLU A 107 -8.92 15.57 0.14
C GLU A 107 -8.43 14.21 -0.39
N PHE A 108 -9.37 13.37 -0.84
CA PHE A 108 -9.05 12.13 -1.53
C PHE A 108 -8.40 12.44 -2.89
N MET A 109 -7.34 11.71 -3.24
CA MET A 109 -6.59 11.91 -4.51
C MET A 109 -6.06 13.35 -4.72
N ALA A 110 -5.78 14.06 -3.62
CA ALA A 110 -5.12 15.36 -3.69
C ALA A 110 -3.70 15.25 -4.24
N TYR A 111 -3.34 16.16 -5.13
CA TYR A 111 -1.97 16.33 -5.61
C TYR A 111 -1.44 17.70 -5.20
N ASP A 112 -0.92 17.78 -3.97
CA ASP A 112 -0.18 18.95 -3.53
C ASP A 112 1.24 18.92 -4.12
N LYS A 113 1.50 19.86 -5.04
CA LYS A 113 2.76 19.98 -5.77
C LYS A 113 3.93 20.41 -4.87
N SER A 114 3.64 21.05 -3.74
CA SER A 114 4.62 21.65 -2.84
C SER A 114 4.93 20.79 -1.62
N THR A 115 4.01 19.92 -1.21
CA THR A 115 4.20 19.13 0.01
C THR A 115 5.31 18.10 -0.16
N GLN A 116 6.30 18.17 0.73
CA GLN A 116 7.25 17.10 0.94
C GLN A 116 6.67 16.10 1.95
N LEU A 117 6.43 14.87 1.50
CA LEU A 117 6.00 13.79 2.38
C LEU A 117 7.22 13.12 3.01
N LYS A 118 7.08 12.76 4.28
CA LYS A 118 8.15 12.19 5.10
C LYS A 118 7.59 11.09 6.01
N MET A 119 8.27 9.95 6.03
CA MET A 119 8.06 8.90 7.02
C MET A 119 9.31 8.78 7.87
N THR A 120 9.16 8.68 9.18
CA THR A 120 10.25 8.49 10.13
C THR A 120 10.04 7.22 10.94
N GLY A 121 11.11 6.63 11.45
CA GLY A 121 11.02 5.48 12.31
C GLY A 121 12.32 5.14 13.01
N ASN A 122 12.20 4.24 13.98
CA ASN A 122 13.32 3.70 14.72
C ASN A 122 13.25 2.18 14.67
N ALA A 123 14.40 1.53 14.57
CA ALA A 123 14.55 0.10 14.73
C ALA A 123 15.62 -0.19 15.77
N ARG A 124 15.42 -1.23 16.56
CA ARG A 124 16.37 -1.71 17.57
C ARG A 124 16.47 -3.23 17.45
N LEU A 125 17.68 -3.71 17.18
CA LEU A 125 18.01 -5.13 17.15
C LEU A 125 18.92 -5.45 18.33
N GLN A 126 18.46 -6.33 19.22
CA GLN A 126 19.24 -6.90 20.31
C GLN A 126 19.43 -8.39 20.05
N TYR A 127 20.65 -8.91 20.24
CA TYR A 127 20.93 -10.31 19.93
C TYR A 127 22.13 -10.86 20.70
N GLY A 128 22.21 -12.18 20.85
CA GLY A 128 23.40 -12.85 21.39
C GLY A 128 23.09 -13.93 22.42
N VAL A 129 24.15 -14.47 23.02
CA VAL A 129 24.08 -15.49 24.09
C VAL A 129 23.57 -14.83 25.36
N SER A 130 22.27 -14.98 25.60
CA SER A 130 21.55 -14.48 26.77
C SER A 130 20.15 -15.09 26.80
N ALA A 131 19.63 -15.30 28.01
CA ALA A 131 18.27 -15.76 28.25
C ALA A 131 17.22 -14.71 27.85
N ASP A 132 17.59 -13.42 27.81
CA ASP A 132 16.69 -12.31 27.53
C ASP A 132 17.31 -11.23 26.61
N CYS A 133 16.47 -10.28 26.18
CA CYS A 133 16.87 -9.20 25.30
C CYS A 133 17.65 -8.09 26.00
N GLU A 134 17.39 -7.87 27.30
CA GLU A 134 17.94 -6.74 28.06
C GLU A 134 19.44 -6.92 28.27
N ASN A 135 19.83 -8.15 28.59
CA ASN A 135 21.21 -8.57 28.82
C ASN A 135 21.92 -9.04 27.55
N ALA A 136 21.30 -8.88 26.37
CA ALA A 136 21.90 -9.32 25.11
C ALA A 136 23.23 -8.57 24.86
N PRO A 137 24.32 -9.29 24.49
CA PRO A 137 25.64 -8.68 24.27
C PRO A 137 25.73 -7.90 22.95
N GLY A 138 24.79 -8.10 22.03
CA GLY A 138 24.68 -7.35 20.78
C GLY A 138 23.50 -6.38 20.79
N GLU A 139 23.72 -5.16 20.32
CA GLU A 139 22.70 -4.13 20.17
C GLU A 139 23.04 -3.19 19.00
N ILE A 140 22.08 -3.02 18.09
CA ILE A 140 22.14 -2.08 16.96
C ILE A 140 20.86 -1.23 16.99
N LYS A 141 21.00 0.08 16.83
CA LYS A 141 19.88 1.01 16.67
C LYS A 141 19.96 1.63 15.29
N VAL A 142 18.80 1.82 14.66
CA VAL A 142 18.69 2.49 13.36
C VAL A 142 17.58 3.50 13.44
N HIS A 143 17.90 4.77 13.27
CA HIS A 143 16.91 5.79 12.94
C HIS A 143 16.82 5.89 11.43
N PHE A 144 15.61 5.92 10.87
CA PHE A 144 15.42 6.02 9.43
C PHE A 144 14.35 7.02 9.05
N GLU A 145 14.55 7.62 7.90
CA GLU A 145 13.70 8.67 7.36
C GLU A 145 13.64 8.56 5.85
N HIS A 146 12.43 8.50 5.30
CA HIS A 146 12.22 8.40 3.86
C HIS A 146 11.32 9.53 3.38
N GLU A 147 11.72 10.20 2.30
CA GLU A 147 11.05 11.41 1.82
C GLU A 147 10.83 11.40 0.31
N THR A 148 9.73 12.03 -0.12
CA THR A 148 9.59 12.46 -1.53
C THR A 148 10.54 13.62 -1.83
N THR A 149 10.95 13.76 -3.08
CA THR A 149 11.82 14.87 -3.52
C THR A 149 11.15 15.68 -4.62
N GLU A 150 11.54 16.95 -4.73
CA GLU A 150 11.06 17.85 -5.79
C GLU A 150 11.52 17.37 -7.17
N GLN A 151 12.80 17.00 -7.29
CA GLN A 151 13.36 16.46 -8.53
C GLN A 151 12.57 15.25 -9.05
N ALA A 152 12.19 14.31 -8.19
CA ALA A 152 11.37 13.17 -8.61
C ALA A 152 9.98 13.58 -9.12
N ARG A 153 9.40 14.66 -8.58
CA ARG A 153 8.13 15.22 -9.09
C ARG A 153 8.31 15.86 -10.45
N GLU A 154 9.44 16.52 -10.70
CA GLU A 154 9.78 17.06 -12.01
C GLU A 154 10.02 15.95 -13.04
N ASP A 155 10.83 14.94 -12.70
CA ASP A 155 11.08 13.76 -13.55
C ASP A 155 9.77 13.05 -13.95
N MET A 156 8.85 12.92 -12.99
CA MET A 156 7.54 12.31 -13.20
C MET A 156 6.74 13.02 -14.30
N LYS A 157 6.93 14.34 -14.51
CA LYS A 157 6.20 15.10 -15.54
C LYS A 157 6.44 14.60 -16.96
N HIS A 158 7.58 13.94 -17.19
CA HIS A 158 7.95 13.40 -18.50
C HIS A 158 7.29 12.04 -18.79
N THR A 159 6.72 11.39 -17.78
CA THR A 159 6.11 10.06 -17.92
C THR A 159 4.76 10.13 -18.65
N TYR A 160 4.42 9.05 -19.35
CA TYR A 160 3.18 9.01 -20.13
C TYR A 160 1.92 9.14 -19.24
N TYR A 161 1.94 8.55 -18.04
CA TYR A 161 0.78 8.55 -17.13
C TYR A 161 0.56 9.91 -16.49
N TYR A 162 1.63 10.67 -16.22
CA TYR A 162 1.50 12.05 -15.78
C TYR A 162 0.84 12.91 -16.86
N LYS A 163 1.38 12.86 -18.08
CA LYS A 163 0.84 13.62 -19.23
C LYS A 163 -0.63 13.30 -19.47
N LYS A 164 -0.98 12.00 -19.52
CA LYS A 164 -2.37 11.55 -19.68
C LYS A 164 -3.28 12.00 -18.53
N CYS A 165 -2.80 11.94 -17.29
CA CYS A 165 -3.58 12.43 -16.15
C CYS A 165 -3.84 13.94 -16.21
N MET A 166 -2.85 14.74 -16.62
CA MET A 166 -3.05 16.18 -16.78
C MET A 166 -4.00 16.51 -17.93
N GLU A 167 -3.89 15.80 -19.06
CA GLU A 167 -4.84 15.90 -20.18
C GLU A 167 -6.28 15.57 -19.72
N GLU A 168 -6.46 14.47 -18.97
CA GLU A 168 -7.76 14.11 -18.40
C GLU A 168 -8.27 15.17 -17.42
N LYS A 169 -7.38 15.75 -16.59
CA LYS A 169 -7.74 16.78 -15.62
C LYS A 169 -8.28 18.07 -16.28
N GLU A 170 -7.85 18.38 -17.50
CA GLU A 170 -8.28 19.57 -18.26
C GLU A 170 -9.67 19.40 -18.88
N ARG A 171 -10.19 18.17 -18.97
CA ARG A 171 -11.48 17.90 -19.60
C ARG A 171 -12.66 18.49 -18.79
N PRO A 172 -13.75 18.92 -19.46
CA PRO A 172 -14.88 19.59 -18.81
C PRO A 172 -15.46 18.84 -17.61
N GLU A 173 -15.55 17.51 -17.68
CA GLU A 173 -16.09 16.66 -16.61
C GLU A 173 -15.23 16.65 -15.34
N TRP A 174 -13.96 17.08 -15.44
CA TRP A 174 -12.98 17.13 -14.36
C TRP A 174 -12.70 18.54 -13.83
N GLN A 175 -13.23 19.59 -14.50
CA GLN A 175 -13.05 20.99 -14.11
C GLN A 175 -13.63 21.33 -12.72
N GLY A 176 -13.14 22.41 -12.12
CA GLY A 176 -13.61 22.91 -10.82
C GLY A 176 -13.14 22.10 -9.60
N ARG A 177 -12.22 21.14 -9.77
CA ARG A 177 -11.75 20.26 -8.68
C ARG A 177 -10.48 20.72 -7.96
N GLY A 178 -9.86 21.82 -8.40
CA GLY A 178 -8.61 22.32 -7.83
C GLY A 178 -7.46 21.34 -8.05
N ASP A 179 -6.76 20.98 -6.98
CA ASP A 179 -5.59 20.08 -7.04
C ASP A 179 -5.92 18.58 -6.97
N ARG A 180 -7.21 18.22 -6.86
CA ARG A 180 -7.63 16.82 -6.91
C ARG A 180 -7.42 16.24 -8.31
N LEU A 181 -6.89 15.03 -8.37
CA LEU A 181 -6.71 14.32 -9.64
C LEU A 181 -7.98 13.53 -10.01
N PRO A 182 -8.29 13.41 -11.31
CA PRO A 182 -9.31 12.50 -11.82
C PRO A 182 -9.21 11.09 -11.27
N PHE A 183 -10.34 10.40 -11.25
CA PHE A 183 -10.48 9.02 -10.77
C PHE A 183 -10.10 8.01 -11.86
N THR A 184 -8.92 8.16 -12.45
CA THR A 184 -8.49 7.36 -13.61
C THR A 184 -7.24 6.55 -13.29
N VAL A 185 -6.96 5.53 -14.10
CA VAL A 185 -5.74 4.71 -13.95
C VAL A 185 -4.48 5.56 -14.11
N ALA A 186 -4.47 6.51 -15.05
CA ALA A 186 -3.35 7.41 -15.27
C ALA A 186 -3.10 8.30 -14.03
N CYS A 187 -4.17 8.88 -13.47
CA CYS A 187 -4.07 9.72 -12.30
C CYS A 187 -3.76 8.98 -11.00
N PHE A 188 -4.22 7.73 -10.85
CA PHE A 188 -3.78 6.87 -9.75
C PHE A 188 -2.28 6.57 -9.82
N ARG A 189 -1.75 6.29 -11.01
CA ARG A 189 -0.30 6.09 -11.19
C ARG A 189 0.48 7.37 -10.89
N THR A 190 -0.01 8.52 -11.33
CA THR A 190 0.58 9.82 -11.00
C THR A 190 0.59 10.08 -9.49
N HIS A 191 -0.54 9.85 -8.79
CA HIS A 191 -0.61 10.02 -7.34
C HIS A 191 0.32 9.04 -6.60
N TYR A 192 0.36 7.77 -7.02
CA TYR A 192 1.27 6.78 -6.46
C TYR A 192 2.73 7.20 -6.65
N ASP A 193 3.08 7.67 -7.84
CA ASP A 193 4.44 8.08 -8.14
C ASP A 193 4.83 9.33 -7.34
N ALA A 194 3.97 10.34 -7.30
CA ALA A 194 4.16 11.57 -6.51
C ALA A 194 4.35 11.32 -5.00
N THR A 195 3.80 10.23 -4.48
CA THR A 195 3.83 9.87 -3.05
C THR A 195 4.89 8.81 -2.72
N THR A 196 5.75 8.45 -3.67
CA THR A 196 6.83 7.47 -3.47
C THR A 196 8.13 8.17 -3.07
N ALA A 197 8.79 7.66 -2.02
CA ALA A 197 10.03 8.22 -1.49
C ALA A 197 11.21 7.98 -2.43
N ARG A 198 12.06 9.00 -2.58
CA ARG A 198 13.31 8.99 -3.37
C ARG A 198 14.52 9.35 -2.54
N LYS A 199 14.33 10.03 -1.41
CA LYS A 199 15.39 10.27 -0.44
C LYS A 199 15.21 9.29 0.72
N TYR A 200 16.27 8.60 1.06
CA TYR A 200 16.32 7.64 2.15
C TYR A 200 17.51 7.98 3.05
N SER A 201 17.28 8.14 4.33
CA SER A 201 18.30 8.38 5.34
C SER A 201 18.24 7.26 6.37
N TRP A 202 19.39 6.70 6.72
CA TRP A 202 19.56 5.71 7.77
C TRP A 202 20.73 6.13 8.65
N LYS A 203 20.47 6.33 9.94
CA LYS A 203 21.49 6.59 10.96
C LYS A 203 21.60 5.34 11.83
N MET A 204 22.73 4.65 11.72
CA MET A 204 22.94 3.36 12.37
C MET A 204 23.95 3.52 13.50
N ASP A 205 23.56 3.16 14.72
CA ASP A 205 24.41 3.09 15.89
C ASP A 205 24.70 1.62 16.24
N PHE A 206 25.97 1.24 16.18
CA PHE A 206 26.43 -0.11 16.52
C PHE A 206 26.83 -0.16 18.01
N VAL A 207 25.84 0.01 18.88
CA VAL A 207 26.00 0.17 20.34
C VAL A 207 26.84 -0.94 20.96
N LYS A 208 26.54 -2.20 20.65
CA LYS A 208 27.31 -3.37 21.08
C LYS A 208 27.37 -4.39 19.94
N LEU A 209 28.57 -4.83 19.57
CA LEU A 209 28.75 -5.86 18.54
C LEU A 209 29.48 -7.07 19.11
N THR A 210 28.89 -8.25 18.95
CA THR A 210 29.63 -9.51 19.13
C THR A 210 30.74 -9.63 18.08
N ASP A 211 31.81 -10.37 18.35
CA ASP A 211 32.94 -10.53 17.41
C ASP A 211 32.50 -10.93 16.00
N ARG A 212 31.56 -11.89 15.91
CA ARG A 212 30.99 -12.31 14.63
C ARG A 212 30.28 -11.17 13.90
N MET A 213 29.49 -10.35 14.61
CA MET A 213 28.80 -9.23 13.98
C MET A 213 29.76 -8.10 13.65
N ASN A 214 30.81 -7.90 14.44
CA ASN A 214 31.87 -6.94 14.13
C ASN A 214 32.50 -7.28 12.78
N ALA A 215 32.87 -8.55 12.57
CA ALA A 215 33.40 -9.02 11.30
C ALA A 215 32.41 -8.86 10.12
N ILE A 216 31.11 -9.11 10.34
CA ILE A 216 30.09 -8.93 9.29
C ILE A 216 29.95 -7.44 8.93
N VAL A 217 29.82 -6.56 9.93
CA VAL A 217 29.65 -5.12 9.71
C VAL A 217 30.91 -4.52 9.07
N SER A 218 32.11 -4.89 9.53
CA SER A 218 33.35 -4.42 8.92
C SER A 218 33.49 -4.89 7.48
N GLN A 219 33.08 -6.13 7.18
CA GLN A 219 33.05 -6.62 5.80
C GLN A 219 32.05 -5.84 4.94
N VAL A 220 30.84 -5.56 5.44
CA VAL A 220 29.86 -4.74 4.70
C VAL A 220 30.39 -3.34 4.45
N GLN A 221 30.98 -2.69 5.46
CA GLN A 221 31.63 -1.38 5.33
C GLN A 221 32.76 -1.41 4.29
N SER A 222 33.59 -2.45 4.30
CA SER A 222 34.67 -2.64 3.31
C SER A 222 34.12 -2.85 1.90
N VAL A 223 33.12 -3.72 1.71
CA VAL A 223 32.51 -3.97 0.40
C VAL A 223 31.83 -2.71 -0.14
N MET A 224 31.19 -1.93 0.71
CA MET A 224 30.65 -0.62 0.32
C MET A 224 31.76 0.32 -0.15
N LYS A 225 32.84 0.49 0.64
CA LYS A 225 34.00 1.31 0.25
C LYS A 225 34.58 0.85 -1.09
N THR A 226 34.74 -0.46 -1.32
CA THR A 226 35.24 -1.02 -2.58
C THR A 226 34.26 -0.82 -3.75
N GLY A 227 32.95 -1.02 -3.53
CA GLY A 227 31.93 -0.86 -4.58
C GLY A 227 31.77 0.60 -5.02
N LEU A 228 32.04 1.54 -4.12
CA LEU A 228 32.00 2.99 -4.40
C LEU A 228 33.34 3.53 -4.94
N MET A 229 34.38 2.70 -4.97
CA MET A 229 35.73 3.07 -5.39
C MET A 229 35.84 3.69 -6.78
N PRO A 230 35.07 3.23 -7.80
CA PRO A 230 35.06 3.87 -9.11
C PRO A 230 34.49 5.30 -9.14
N TYR A 231 33.82 5.74 -8.07
CA TYR A 231 33.12 7.04 -7.98
C TYR A 231 33.80 8.02 -6.99
N TRP A 232 35.05 7.73 -6.59
CA TRP A 232 35.84 8.60 -5.72
C TRP A 232 36.62 9.63 -6.54
N ASP A 233 36.51 10.91 -6.18
CA ASP A 233 37.31 12.00 -6.79
C ASP A 233 38.74 12.07 -6.20
N ILE A 234 39.01 11.33 -5.12
CA ILE A 234 40.29 11.30 -4.40
C ILE A 234 40.60 9.84 -4.11
N ASP A 235 41.78 9.38 -4.50
CA ASP A 235 42.27 8.02 -4.21
C ASP A 235 42.52 7.90 -2.70
N PRO A 236 41.65 7.22 -1.93
CA PRO A 236 41.78 7.17 -0.49
C PRO A 236 42.80 6.10 -0.11
N GLU A 237 43.58 6.34 0.94
CA GLU A 237 44.28 5.24 1.62
C GLU A 237 43.23 4.26 2.17
N ILE A 238 43.07 3.13 1.49
CA ILE A 238 42.19 2.04 1.92
C ILE A 238 42.85 1.39 3.14
N ILE A 239 42.58 1.91 4.33
CA ILE A 239 42.93 1.21 5.57
C ILE A 239 41.89 0.09 5.73
N PRO A 240 42.26 -1.20 5.65
CA PRO A 240 41.34 -2.28 5.92
C PRO A 240 40.86 -2.14 7.37
N ALA A 241 39.59 -1.83 7.57
CA ALA A 241 39.04 -1.70 8.91
C ALA A 241 38.96 -3.10 9.53
N SER A 242 39.90 -3.43 10.43
CA SER A 242 39.87 -4.67 11.22
C SER A 242 38.73 -4.68 12.25
N LYS A 243 38.13 -3.52 12.50
CA LYS A 243 37.04 -3.30 13.46
C LYS A 243 35.94 -2.44 12.83
N ALA A 244 34.69 -2.85 13.00
CA ALA A 244 33.53 -2.06 12.59
C ALA A 244 33.52 -0.68 13.25
N GLU A 245 33.23 0.35 12.45
CA GLU A 245 33.05 1.72 12.96
C GLU A 245 31.79 1.78 13.85
N PRO A 246 31.78 2.58 14.94
CA PRO A 246 30.70 2.58 15.93
C PRO A 246 29.37 3.16 15.44
N HIS A 247 29.40 3.95 14.37
CA HIS A 247 28.20 4.45 13.70
C HIS A 247 28.39 4.49 12.19
N MET A 248 27.29 4.50 11.45
CA MET A 248 27.26 4.69 10.01
C MET A 248 25.95 5.38 9.61
N ASN A 249 26.08 6.53 8.97
CA ASN A 249 24.97 7.26 8.38
C ASN A 249 25.02 7.10 6.86
N ILE A 250 23.87 6.80 6.26
CA ILE A 250 23.73 6.67 4.82
C ILE A 250 22.55 7.54 4.40
N GLU A 251 22.78 8.45 3.47
CA GLU A 251 21.71 9.09 2.71
C GLU A 251 21.80 8.65 1.25
N ALA A 252 20.65 8.27 0.68
CA ALA A 252 20.52 7.91 -0.72
C ALA A 252 19.43 8.76 -1.35
N ASN A 253 19.76 9.49 -2.41
CA ASN A 253 18.81 10.31 -3.16
C ASN A 253 18.75 9.83 -4.61
N LEU A 254 17.62 9.21 -4.99
CA LEU A 254 17.39 8.74 -6.34
C LEU A 254 16.95 9.89 -7.25
N HIS A 255 17.51 9.93 -8.46
CA HIS A 255 17.18 10.91 -9.49
C HIS A 255 17.22 10.28 -10.90
N ASP A 256 17.01 11.12 -11.92
CA ASP A 256 16.95 10.77 -13.34
C ASP A 256 15.92 9.68 -13.66
N GLY A 257 14.76 9.78 -13.02
CA GLY A 257 13.69 8.78 -13.17
C GLY A 257 13.99 7.43 -12.52
N ASP A 258 14.72 7.44 -11.40
CA ASP A 258 15.16 6.27 -10.62
C ASP A 258 16.30 5.47 -11.30
N LYS A 259 17.10 6.12 -12.15
CA LYS A 259 18.25 5.50 -12.86
C LYS A 259 19.60 5.81 -12.23
N SER A 260 19.65 6.83 -11.38
CA SER A 260 20.88 7.30 -10.74
C SER A 260 20.63 7.53 -9.26
N VAL A 261 21.68 7.47 -8.44
CA VAL A 261 21.62 7.76 -7.01
C VAL A 261 22.82 8.59 -6.57
N ASP A 262 22.55 9.64 -5.80
CA ASP A 262 23.55 10.30 -4.97
C ASP A 262 23.59 9.59 -3.61
N LEU A 263 24.78 9.15 -3.20
CA LEU A 263 25.01 8.54 -1.89
C LEU A 263 25.87 9.46 -1.03
N TYR A 264 25.42 9.74 0.18
CA TYR A 264 26.25 10.28 1.24
C TYR A 264 26.47 9.20 2.29
N VAL A 265 27.72 8.91 2.60
CA VAL A 265 28.11 7.94 3.63
C VAL A 265 28.98 8.67 4.65
N GLU A 266 28.56 8.64 5.90
CA GLU A 266 29.31 9.22 7.00
C GLU A 266 29.58 8.17 8.08
N THR A 267 30.84 8.08 8.46
CA THR A 267 31.33 7.18 9.50
C THR A 267 32.20 7.97 10.48
N SER A 268 32.89 7.30 11.40
CA SER A 268 33.79 7.97 12.35
C SER A 268 35.02 8.59 11.68
N GLN A 269 35.30 8.21 10.43
CA GLN A 269 36.37 8.78 9.61
C GLN A 269 35.95 10.05 8.85
N GLY A 270 34.68 10.45 8.92
CA GLY A 270 34.12 11.59 8.20
C GLY A 270 33.07 11.22 7.16
N GLY A 271 32.49 12.24 6.53
CA GLY A 271 31.43 12.11 5.53
C GLY A 271 31.94 12.25 4.10
N GLN A 272 31.43 11.40 3.20
CA GLN A 272 31.78 11.37 1.78
C GLN A 272 30.54 11.35 0.92
N LYS A 273 30.58 12.10 -0.19
CA LYS A 273 29.49 12.17 -1.16
C LYS A 273 29.95 11.53 -2.46
N PHE A 274 29.11 10.65 -2.98
CA PHE A 274 29.25 10.01 -4.28
C PHE A 274 28.04 10.42 -5.10
N LYS A 275 28.28 10.96 -6.30
CA LYS A 275 27.21 11.49 -7.16
C LYS A 275 26.99 10.61 -8.36
N ASP A 276 25.77 10.68 -8.89
CA ASP A 276 25.42 10.12 -10.20
C ASP A 276 25.75 8.63 -10.36
N ILE A 277 25.62 7.83 -9.30
CA ILE A 277 25.90 6.39 -9.37
C ILE A 277 24.80 5.71 -10.21
N PRO A 278 25.12 5.09 -11.35
CA PRO A 278 24.14 4.46 -12.20
C PRO A 278 23.55 3.21 -11.54
N LEU A 279 22.22 3.10 -11.56
CA LEU A 279 21.47 1.96 -11.09
C LEU A 279 21.17 1.00 -12.25
N SER A 280 21.83 -0.15 -12.26
CA SER A 280 21.68 -1.18 -13.31
C SER A 280 20.41 -2.03 -13.21
N LEU A 281 19.67 -1.92 -12.10
CA LEU A 281 18.45 -2.67 -11.82
C LEU A 281 17.25 -1.73 -11.72
N ASN A 282 16.05 -2.23 -12.00
CA ASN A 282 14.82 -1.47 -11.76
C ASN A 282 14.48 -1.47 -10.26
N TRP A 283 14.72 -0.35 -9.58
CA TRP A 283 14.48 -0.20 -8.15
C TRP A 283 13.05 0.18 -7.78
N ARG A 284 12.22 0.63 -8.75
CA ARG A 284 10.83 1.07 -8.53
C ARG A 284 9.95 0.09 -7.75
N PRO A 285 10.07 -1.25 -7.89
CA PRO A 285 9.30 -2.20 -7.08
C PRO A 285 9.61 -2.12 -5.58
N PHE A 286 10.83 -1.72 -5.22
CA PHE A 286 11.32 -1.69 -3.84
C PHE A 286 11.15 -0.34 -3.16
N LEU A 287 10.90 0.73 -3.93
CA LEU A 287 10.70 2.07 -3.39
C LEU A 287 9.45 2.14 -2.49
N ARG A 288 9.57 2.87 -1.39
CA ARG A 288 8.52 3.00 -0.38
C ARG A 288 7.53 4.07 -0.79
N ASN A 289 6.24 3.72 -0.86
CA ASN A 289 5.19 4.71 -0.96
C ASN A 289 4.73 5.18 0.42
N LEU A 290 4.46 6.48 0.55
CA LEU A 290 4.17 7.16 1.81
C LEU A 290 2.66 7.39 2.06
N LYS A 291 1.78 7.03 1.12
CA LYS A 291 0.31 7.18 1.24
C LYS A 291 -0.47 5.92 0.89
N ILE A 292 0.09 5.05 0.07
CA ILE A 292 -0.53 3.84 -0.47
C ILE A 292 0.30 2.63 -0.04
N THR A 293 -0.36 1.63 0.53
CA THR A 293 0.33 0.41 0.98
C THR A 293 0.88 -0.40 -0.20
N ALA A 294 1.97 -1.14 0.03
CA ALA A 294 2.57 -2.01 -0.98
C ALA A 294 1.58 -3.09 -1.48
N ASN A 295 0.70 -3.58 -0.60
CA ASN A 295 -0.34 -4.55 -0.96
C ASN A 295 -1.36 -3.94 -1.93
N SER A 296 -1.83 -2.71 -1.66
CA SER A 296 -2.76 -2.01 -2.56
C SER A 296 -2.16 -1.81 -3.94
N ARG A 297 -0.89 -1.37 -4.04
CA ARG A 297 -0.18 -1.29 -5.32
C ARG A 297 -0.10 -2.64 -6.02
N ARG A 298 0.30 -3.69 -5.28
CA ARG A 298 0.48 -5.02 -5.85
C ARG A 298 -0.82 -5.53 -6.48
N LEU A 299 -1.94 -5.34 -5.79
CA LEU A 299 -3.26 -5.71 -6.30
C LEU A 299 -3.64 -4.94 -7.57
N MET A 300 -3.36 -3.62 -7.62
CA MET A 300 -3.60 -2.80 -8.82
C MET A 300 -2.66 -3.18 -9.98
N GLN A 301 -1.37 -3.40 -9.71
CA GLN A 301 -0.38 -3.75 -10.74
C GLN A 301 -0.63 -5.11 -11.39
N TYR A 302 -1.02 -6.10 -10.60
CA TYR A 302 -1.40 -7.42 -11.12
C TYR A 302 -2.83 -7.48 -11.66
N LYS A 303 -3.46 -6.32 -11.83
CA LYS A 303 -4.86 -6.17 -12.27
C LYS A 303 -5.84 -7.05 -11.49
N VAL A 304 -5.55 -7.28 -10.21
CA VAL A 304 -6.42 -8.05 -9.30
C VAL A 304 -7.57 -7.16 -8.84
N VAL A 305 -7.27 -5.89 -8.57
CA VAL A 305 -8.25 -4.84 -8.30
C VAL A 305 -8.09 -3.79 -9.39
N HIS A 306 -9.18 -3.42 -10.05
CA HIS A 306 -9.24 -2.30 -10.99
C HIS A 306 -10.43 -1.42 -10.65
N GLY A 307 -10.34 -0.13 -11.02
CA GLY A 307 -11.42 0.82 -10.83
C GLY A 307 -12.04 1.21 -12.17
N CYS A 308 -13.37 1.30 -12.18
CA CYS A 308 -14.12 2.02 -13.20
C CYS A 308 -14.43 3.42 -12.72
N THR A 309 -14.62 4.35 -13.64
CA THR A 309 -15.18 5.67 -13.35
C THR A 309 -16.21 6.02 -14.40
N ALA A 310 -17.43 6.36 -13.96
CA ALA A 310 -18.43 7.00 -14.81
C ALA A 310 -18.54 8.47 -14.41
N SER A 311 -18.15 9.37 -15.32
CA SER A 311 -18.26 10.82 -15.17
C SER A 311 -19.49 11.36 -15.91
N ILE A 312 -19.73 12.66 -15.92
CA ILE A 312 -20.81 13.27 -16.70
C ILE A 312 -20.65 13.16 -18.24
N ASP A 313 -19.50 12.69 -18.73
CA ASP A 313 -19.15 12.72 -20.17
C ASP A 313 -18.46 11.44 -20.67
N HIS A 314 -17.70 10.76 -19.81
CA HIS A 314 -16.91 9.60 -20.16
C HIS A 314 -17.11 8.44 -19.19
N VAL A 315 -16.96 7.22 -19.71
CA VAL A 315 -16.77 6.03 -18.89
C VAL A 315 -15.34 5.53 -19.08
N TYR A 316 -14.68 5.25 -17.96
CA TYR A 316 -13.40 4.58 -17.86
C TYR A 316 -13.68 3.19 -17.30
N THR A 317 -13.59 2.17 -18.13
CA THR A 317 -14.01 0.83 -17.76
C THR A 317 -13.00 0.11 -16.86
N LEU A 318 -13.40 -1.05 -16.32
CA LEU A 318 -12.53 -1.88 -15.49
C LEU A 318 -11.31 -2.41 -16.26
N ASP A 319 -11.46 -2.62 -17.57
CA ASP A 319 -10.39 -3.12 -18.44
C ASP A 319 -9.61 -2.00 -19.16
N ASN A 320 -9.74 -0.76 -18.64
CA ASN A 320 -8.97 0.41 -19.05
C ASN A 320 -9.25 0.82 -20.52
N VAL A 321 -10.51 0.70 -20.94
CA VAL A 321 -11.06 1.36 -22.12
C VAL A 321 -11.73 2.66 -21.69
N THR A 322 -11.67 3.68 -22.55
CA THR A 322 -12.30 4.97 -22.30
C THR A 322 -13.15 5.31 -23.50
N TYR A 323 -14.42 5.64 -23.26
CA TYR A 323 -15.35 6.01 -24.31
C TYR A 323 -16.29 7.14 -23.85
N PRO A 324 -16.71 8.02 -24.77
CA PRO A 324 -17.69 9.06 -24.47
C PRO A 324 -19.09 8.46 -24.39
N TYR A 325 -19.96 9.03 -23.56
CA TYR A 325 -21.36 8.64 -23.45
C TYR A 325 -22.23 9.82 -23.00
N THR A 326 -23.54 9.69 -23.17
CA THR A 326 -24.49 10.70 -22.66
C THR A 326 -25.29 10.12 -21.50
N PRO A 327 -25.11 10.62 -20.25
CA PRO A 327 -25.95 10.22 -19.13
C PRO A 327 -27.42 10.61 -19.37
N THR A 328 -28.35 9.72 -19.04
CA THR A 328 -29.79 9.93 -19.24
C THR A 328 -30.49 10.40 -17.97
N SER A 329 -31.73 10.90 -18.09
CA SER A 329 -32.57 11.23 -16.92
C SER A 329 -33.16 10.00 -16.22
N CYS A 330 -32.89 8.78 -16.71
CA CYS A 330 -33.27 7.53 -16.07
C CYS A 330 -32.07 6.95 -15.33
N TRP A 331 -32.29 6.02 -14.40
CA TRP A 331 -31.18 5.29 -13.82
C TRP A 331 -30.56 4.37 -14.88
N THR A 332 -29.24 4.36 -14.99
CA THR A 332 -28.51 3.46 -15.91
C THR A 332 -27.50 2.68 -15.10
N LEU A 333 -27.42 1.36 -15.30
CA LEU A 333 -26.48 0.50 -14.57
C LEU A 333 -25.05 0.82 -15.02
N ALA A 334 -24.30 1.53 -14.17
CA ALA A 334 -22.88 1.77 -14.41
C ALA A 334 -22.06 0.51 -14.13
N SER A 335 -22.33 -0.18 -13.03
CA SER A 335 -21.56 -1.35 -12.60
C SER A 335 -22.41 -2.29 -11.76
N GLY A 336 -22.42 -3.58 -12.06
CA GLY A 336 -23.16 -4.58 -11.30
C GLY A 336 -22.43 -5.90 -11.22
N HIS A 337 -22.66 -6.63 -10.13
CA HIS A 337 -22.30 -8.05 -10.03
C HIS A 337 -23.47 -8.89 -10.57
N CYS A 338 -23.36 -9.33 -11.82
CA CYS A 338 -24.44 -9.92 -12.60
C CYS A 338 -24.37 -11.46 -12.58
N SER A 339 -24.14 -12.02 -11.40
CA SER A 339 -24.21 -13.47 -11.16
C SER A 339 -25.60 -13.86 -10.62
N PRO A 340 -25.92 -15.17 -10.48
CA PRO A 340 -27.17 -15.61 -9.86
C PRO A 340 -27.38 -15.10 -8.43
N HIS A 341 -26.31 -14.67 -7.74
CA HIS A 341 -26.35 -14.06 -6.42
C HIS A 341 -25.64 -12.70 -6.40
N PRO A 342 -26.29 -11.64 -6.92
CA PRO A 342 -25.71 -10.31 -7.00
C PRO A 342 -25.30 -9.77 -5.62
N SER A 343 -24.10 -9.23 -5.52
CA SER A 343 -23.59 -8.64 -4.27
C SER A 343 -23.75 -7.13 -4.20
N TYR A 344 -23.78 -6.45 -5.35
CA TYR A 344 -23.99 -5.01 -5.46
C TYR A 344 -24.50 -4.60 -6.85
N ALA A 345 -25.05 -3.39 -6.94
CA ALA A 345 -25.30 -2.69 -8.20
C ALA A 345 -25.13 -1.18 -8.01
N VAL A 346 -24.51 -0.50 -8.97
CA VAL A 346 -24.29 0.96 -8.99
C VAL A 346 -25.00 1.53 -10.21
N PHE A 347 -25.97 2.39 -9.97
CA PHE A 347 -26.69 3.13 -10.98
C PHE A 347 -26.27 4.59 -10.95
N ILE A 348 -26.27 5.21 -12.13
CA ILE A 348 -26.07 6.64 -12.30
C ILE A 348 -27.23 7.23 -13.07
N LYS A 349 -27.48 8.52 -12.86
CA LYS A 349 -28.51 9.28 -13.56
C LYS A 349 -28.04 10.72 -13.71
N LYS A 350 -28.36 11.35 -14.85
CA LYS A 350 -28.19 12.79 -15.03
C LYS A 350 -29.08 13.54 -14.05
N SER A 351 -28.45 14.37 -13.22
CA SER A 351 -29.14 15.28 -12.32
C SER A 351 -29.28 16.67 -12.94
N ALA A 352 -29.84 17.63 -12.20
CA ALA A 352 -29.93 19.01 -12.65
C ALA A 352 -28.53 19.60 -12.93
N GLY A 353 -28.38 20.31 -14.05
CA GLY A 353 -27.11 20.88 -14.48
C GLY A 353 -26.11 19.83 -15.00
N SER A 354 -24.83 20.02 -14.70
CA SER A 354 -23.73 19.13 -15.12
C SER A 354 -23.33 18.18 -13.98
N HIS A 355 -24.30 17.44 -13.44
CA HIS A 355 -24.09 16.54 -12.30
C HIS A 355 -24.67 15.14 -12.53
N LEU A 356 -24.16 14.18 -11.77
CA LEU A 356 -24.70 12.83 -11.69
C LEU A 356 -25.29 12.59 -10.30
N ASP A 357 -26.45 11.96 -10.26
CA ASP A 357 -26.91 11.24 -9.08
C ASP A 357 -26.38 9.80 -9.15
N ALA A 358 -26.14 9.20 -7.99
CA ALA A 358 -25.63 7.83 -7.90
C ALA A 358 -26.46 7.03 -6.89
N LYS A 359 -26.80 5.79 -7.23
CA LYS A 359 -27.56 4.88 -6.39
C LYS A 359 -26.89 3.53 -6.30
N ILE A 360 -26.54 3.12 -5.09
CA ILE A 360 -25.71 1.95 -4.84
C ILE A 360 -26.51 0.97 -3.99
N TYR A 361 -26.68 -0.26 -4.47
CA TYR A 361 -27.41 -1.33 -3.80
C TYR A 361 -26.48 -2.34 -3.14
N PHE A 362 -26.86 -2.81 -1.95
CA PHE A 362 -26.23 -3.90 -1.20
C PHE A 362 -27.29 -4.77 -0.53
N GLY A 363 -27.54 -5.97 -1.04
CA GLY A 363 -28.37 -6.98 -0.36
C GLY A 363 -29.73 -6.47 0.15
N GLY A 364 -30.48 -5.74 -0.67
CA GLY A 364 -31.78 -5.16 -0.29
C GLY A 364 -31.72 -3.74 0.28
N HIS A 365 -30.55 -3.26 0.68
CA HIS A 365 -30.34 -1.88 1.10
C HIS A 365 -29.77 -1.02 -0.03
N ASN A 366 -29.90 0.30 0.09
CA ASN A 366 -29.30 1.23 -0.85
C ASN A 366 -28.81 2.53 -0.21
N VAL A 367 -27.81 3.12 -0.85
CA VAL A 367 -27.34 4.48 -0.65
C VAL A 367 -27.60 5.26 -1.93
N GLU A 368 -28.31 6.39 -1.82
CA GLU A 368 -28.57 7.30 -2.94
C GLU A 368 -27.94 8.67 -2.65
N PHE A 369 -27.15 9.14 -3.61
CA PHE A 369 -26.58 10.48 -3.64
C PHE A 369 -27.35 11.32 -4.65
N GLN A 370 -27.92 12.42 -4.18
CA GLN A 370 -28.61 13.40 -5.02
C GLN A 370 -27.82 14.69 -5.02
N SER A 371 -27.27 15.06 -6.17
CA SER A 371 -26.57 16.34 -6.36
C SER A 371 -27.54 17.42 -6.75
N SER A 372 -27.54 18.53 -6.02
CA SER A 372 -28.35 19.73 -6.35
C SER A 372 -27.49 20.93 -6.73
N GLY A 373 -26.17 20.73 -6.89
CA GLY A 373 -25.22 21.77 -7.23
C GLY A 373 -23.82 21.53 -6.63
N PRO A 374 -22.88 22.46 -6.84
CA PRO A 374 -21.52 22.36 -6.30
C PRO A 374 -21.54 22.18 -4.77
N LYS A 375 -21.00 21.05 -4.30
CA LYS A 375 -20.90 20.67 -2.87
C LYS A 375 -22.23 20.45 -2.13
N LYS A 376 -23.38 20.41 -2.83
CA LYS A 376 -24.70 20.12 -2.25
C LYS A 376 -25.16 18.72 -2.63
N VAL A 377 -24.76 17.75 -1.82
CA VAL A 377 -25.13 16.34 -1.98
C VAL A 377 -26.01 15.93 -0.82
N ASN A 378 -27.24 15.50 -1.12
CA ASN A 378 -28.08 14.82 -0.15
C ASN A 378 -27.73 13.33 -0.18
N VAL A 379 -27.57 12.73 1.01
CA VAL A 379 -27.29 11.31 1.16
C VAL A 379 -28.53 10.64 1.76
N LEU A 380 -29.06 9.65 1.06
CA LEU A 380 -30.23 8.88 1.46
C LEU A 380 -29.81 7.43 1.69
N VAL A 381 -30.21 6.84 2.80
CA VAL A 381 -30.05 5.42 3.09
C VAL A 381 -31.42 4.80 3.22
N ASN A 382 -31.73 3.84 2.33
CA ASN A 382 -33.05 3.21 2.24
C ASN A 382 -34.20 4.25 2.15
N GLY A 383 -33.97 5.36 1.44
CA GLY A 383 -34.91 6.46 1.27
C GLY A 383 -34.93 7.49 2.41
N ASN A 384 -34.22 7.26 3.51
CA ASN A 384 -34.15 8.20 4.63
C ASN A 384 -32.90 9.09 4.53
N ALA A 385 -33.06 10.40 4.70
CA ALA A 385 -31.93 11.32 4.68
C ALA A 385 -31.01 11.07 5.88
N VAL A 386 -29.70 10.97 5.62
CA VAL A 386 -28.66 10.78 6.64
C VAL A 386 -27.63 11.89 6.55
N THR A 387 -27.07 12.27 7.70
CA THR A 387 -25.97 13.25 7.74
C THR A 387 -24.65 12.51 7.77
N VAL A 388 -23.82 12.70 6.74
CA VAL A 388 -22.46 12.17 6.67
C VAL A 388 -21.48 13.33 6.83
N GLY A 389 -20.98 13.50 8.05
CA GLY A 389 -20.01 14.53 8.44
C GLY A 389 -18.61 13.96 8.59
N GLU A 390 -17.90 14.37 9.64
CA GLU A 390 -16.58 13.82 9.99
C GLU A 390 -16.65 12.39 10.51
N LYS A 391 -17.77 12.00 11.14
CA LYS A 391 -18.04 10.64 11.57
C LYS A 391 -18.65 9.84 10.43
N GLU A 392 -18.21 8.60 10.30
CA GLU A 392 -18.77 7.64 9.36
C GLU A 392 -20.22 7.28 9.74
N TYR A 393 -21.05 7.06 8.74
CA TYR A 393 -22.36 6.43 8.89
C TYR A 393 -22.19 4.93 8.65
N ILE A 394 -22.59 4.09 9.60
CA ILE A 394 -22.53 2.63 9.49
C ILE A 394 -23.96 2.11 9.39
N HIS A 395 -24.25 1.33 8.34
CA HIS A 395 -25.49 0.60 8.21
C HIS A 395 -25.27 -0.86 8.59
N GLU A 396 -25.97 -1.33 9.62
CA GLU A 396 -25.90 -2.70 10.11
C GLU A 396 -27.28 -3.37 10.05
N GLU A 397 -27.29 -4.69 9.84
CA GLU A 397 -28.47 -5.52 9.96
C GLU A 397 -28.12 -6.75 10.81
N SER A 398 -28.91 -7.01 11.86
CA SER A 398 -28.69 -8.14 12.79
C SER A 398 -27.27 -8.22 13.36
N GLY A 399 -26.65 -7.06 13.66
CA GLY A 399 -25.28 -6.96 14.19
C GLY A 399 -24.18 -7.21 13.15
N THR A 400 -24.52 -7.28 11.86
CA THR A 400 -23.58 -7.39 10.75
C THR A 400 -23.53 -6.08 9.98
N GLU A 401 -22.33 -5.50 9.86
CA GLU A 401 -22.09 -4.33 9.01
C GLU A 401 -22.33 -4.67 7.54
N ILE A 402 -23.27 -3.96 6.91
CA ILE A 402 -23.57 -4.12 5.48
C ILE A 402 -22.69 -3.17 4.67
N PHE A 403 -22.66 -1.88 5.03
CA PHE A 403 -21.81 -0.88 4.41
C PHE A 403 -21.55 0.30 5.35
N LYS A 404 -20.52 1.08 5.01
CA LYS A 404 -20.21 2.38 5.62
C LYS A 404 -20.27 3.49 4.57
N VAL A 405 -20.74 4.67 4.97
CA VAL A 405 -20.66 5.91 4.20
C VAL A 405 -19.76 6.89 4.91
N VAL A 406 -18.73 7.38 4.21
CA VAL A 406 -17.68 8.24 4.78
C VAL A 406 -17.52 9.46 3.88
N LYS A 407 -17.42 10.64 4.46
CA LYS A 407 -17.03 11.84 3.73
C LYS A 407 -15.53 12.08 3.92
N TRP A 408 -14.78 12.07 2.82
CA TRP A 408 -13.35 12.41 2.80
C TRP A 408 -13.17 13.69 2.00
N GLY A 409 -13.09 14.82 2.71
CA GLY A 409 -13.05 16.15 2.10
C GLY A 409 -14.33 16.41 1.30
N SER A 410 -14.18 16.53 -0.01
CA SER A 410 -15.26 16.79 -0.96
C SER A 410 -15.86 15.53 -1.61
N THR A 411 -15.38 14.34 -1.25
CA THR A 411 -15.80 13.07 -1.84
C THR A 411 -16.55 12.21 -0.83
N TYR A 412 -17.65 11.59 -1.24
CA TYR A 412 -18.37 10.59 -0.45
C TYR A 412 -17.93 9.20 -0.87
N HIS A 413 -17.53 8.37 0.10
CA HIS A 413 -17.13 6.99 -0.11
C HIS A 413 -18.19 6.05 0.45
N VAL A 414 -18.54 5.02 -0.30
CA VAL A 414 -19.34 3.90 0.22
C VAL A 414 -18.50 2.65 0.19
N TYR A 415 -18.34 2.01 1.34
CA TYR A 415 -17.50 0.82 1.49
C TYR A 415 -18.34 -0.35 2.02
N SER A 416 -18.31 -1.47 1.33
CA SER A 416 -18.84 -2.74 1.80
C SER A 416 -17.75 -3.81 1.73
N PHE A 417 -17.43 -4.41 2.87
CA PHE A 417 -16.29 -5.31 3.02
C PHE A 417 -16.36 -6.48 2.03
N LEU A 418 -15.28 -6.67 1.25
CA LEU A 418 -15.15 -7.69 0.19
C LEU A 418 -16.26 -7.66 -0.88
N LYS A 419 -16.99 -6.55 -1.04
CA LYS A 419 -18.02 -6.39 -2.08
C LYS A 419 -17.70 -5.24 -3.03
N LEU A 420 -17.58 -4.02 -2.49
CA LEU A 420 -17.48 -2.81 -3.31
C LEU A 420 -16.86 -1.66 -2.51
N TRP A 421 -16.09 -0.82 -3.19
CA TRP A 421 -15.74 0.51 -2.73
C TRP A 421 -16.07 1.53 -3.81
N THR A 422 -16.94 2.49 -3.52
CA THR A 422 -17.24 3.61 -4.41
C THR A 422 -16.78 4.93 -3.83
N PHE A 423 -16.56 5.91 -4.69
CA PHE A 423 -16.25 7.28 -4.33
C PHE A 423 -16.90 8.25 -5.30
N TYR A 424 -17.60 9.24 -4.78
CA TYR A 424 -18.53 10.09 -5.50
C TYR A 424 -18.32 11.57 -5.15
N ASP A 425 -18.25 12.43 -6.16
CA ASP A 425 -17.98 13.87 -6.01
C ASP A 425 -19.06 14.78 -6.63
N GLY A 426 -20.20 14.23 -7.03
CA GLY A 426 -21.27 14.96 -7.72
C GLY A 426 -21.17 14.97 -9.25
N HIS A 427 -20.00 14.69 -9.82
CA HIS A 427 -19.75 14.72 -11.27
C HIS A 427 -19.22 13.39 -11.79
N ALA A 428 -18.65 12.57 -10.92
CA ALA A 428 -18.22 11.23 -11.23
C ALA A 428 -18.47 10.28 -10.06
N VAL A 429 -18.65 9.00 -10.40
CA VAL A 429 -18.58 7.88 -9.47
C VAL A 429 -17.42 6.97 -9.88
N GLY A 430 -16.43 6.85 -9.00
CA GLY A 430 -15.42 5.82 -9.07
C GLY A 430 -15.89 4.55 -8.37
N ILE A 431 -15.62 3.39 -8.96
CA ILE A 431 -16.18 2.10 -8.58
C ILE A 431 -15.05 1.07 -8.60
N ILE A 432 -14.73 0.51 -7.43
CA ILE A 432 -13.75 -0.55 -7.26
C ILE A 432 -14.48 -1.80 -6.76
N PRO A 433 -14.82 -2.74 -7.64
CA PRO A 433 -15.47 -3.98 -7.25
C PRO A 433 -14.48 -4.96 -6.59
N ALA A 434 -15.02 -5.92 -5.86
CA ALA A 434 -14.21 -7.02 -5.35
C ALA A 434 -13.65 -7.88 -6.50
N PRO A 435 -12.41 -8.39 -6.39
CA PRO A 435 -11.83 -9.26 -7.42
C PRO A 435 -12.66 -10.51 -7.74
N SER A 436 -13.51 -10.95 -6.80
CA SER A 436 -14.39 -12.11 -6.96
C SER A 436 -15.47 -11.93 -8.03
N THR A 437 -15.74 -10.71 -8.49
CA THR A 437 -16.75 -10.44 -9.53
C THR A 437 -16.15 -10.36 -10.94
N ALA A 438 -14.85 -10.63 -11.09
CA ALA A 438 -14.19 -10.63 -12.40
C ALA A 438 -14.84 -11.64 -13.34
N GLY A 439 -15.18 -11.21 -14.57
CA GLY A 439 -15.91 -11.99 -15.56
C GLY A 439 -17.40 -12.26 -15.23
N GLN A 440 -17.90 -11.74 -14.11
CA GLN A 440 -19.31 -11.79 -13.71
C GLN A 440 -19.89 -10.39 -13.53
N HIS A 441 -19.28 -9.41 -14.18
CA HIS A 441 -19.63 -8.00 -14.09
C HIS A 441 -20.45 -7.58 -15.30
N CYS A 442 -21.35 -6.61 -15.14
CA CYS A 442 -22.06 -6.00 -16.27
C CYS A 442 -22.39 -4.51 -16.02
N GLY A 443 -22.83 -3.82 -17.07
CA GLY A 443 -23.10 -2.38 -17.07
C GLY A 443 -22.07 -1.59 -17.89
N LEU A 444 -22.17 -0.25 -17.84
CA LEU A 444 -21.27 0.65 -18.58
C LEU A 444 -19.78 0.42 -18.28
N CYS A 445 -19.43 -0.08 -17.11
CA CYS A 445 -18.05 -0.34 -16.71
C CYS A 445 -17.40 -1.59 -17.35
N GLY A 446 -18.07 -2.24 -18.32
CA GLY A 446 -17.61 -3.43 -19.01
C GLY A 446 -17.94 -4.72 -18.26
N ASN A 447 -17.26 -5.82 -18.58
CA ASN A 447 -17.50 -7.16 -18.02
C ASN A 447 -16.38 -7.65 -17.07
N TYR A 448 -15.33 -6.85 -16.87
CA TYR A 448 -14.22 -7.07 -15.93
C TYR A 448 -13.48 -8.40 -16.17
N ASN A 449 -13.21 -8.74 -17.42
CA ASN A 449 -12.58 -10.00 -17.81
C ASN A 449 -11.13 -9.82 -18.32
N ARG A 450 -10.60 -8.58 -18.33
CA ARG A 450 -9.26 -8.19 -18.84
C ARG A 450 -9.12 -8.18 -20.35
N ASN A 451 -10.22 -8.30 -21.07
CA ASN A 451 -10.31 -8.07 -22.50
C ASN A 451 -10.80 -6.63 -22.73
N GLN A 452 -10.25 -5.98 -23.76
CA GLN A 452 -10.59 -4.57 -24.08
C GLN A 452 -11.53 -4.47 -25.28
N TYR A 453 -11.81 -5.60 -25.94
CA TYR A 453 -12.53 -5.65 -27.21
C TYR A 453 -14.02 -5.94 -27.06
N ASP A 454 -14.48 -6.25 -25.85
CA ASP A 454 -15.84 -6.69 -25.49
C ASP A 454 -16.49 -5.81 -24.40
N GLU A 455 -15.99 -4.59 -24.25
CA GLU A 455 -16.49 -3.67 -23.22
C GLU A 455 -17.92 -3.19 -23.47
N PHE A 456 -18.44 -3.37 -24.70
CA PHE A 456 -19.79 -2.99 -25.11
C PHE A 456 -20.71 -4.22 -25.19
N ASP A 457 -20.52 -5.18 -24.29
CA ASP A 457 -21.43 -6.31 -24.13
C ASP A 457 -22.77 -5.88 -23.52
N SER A 458 -23.87 -6.19 -24.23
CA SER A 458 -25.23 -6.05 -23.72
C SER A 458 -25.53 -7.05 -22.59
N LYS A 459 -26.67 -6.86 -21.92
CA LYS A 459 -27.23 -7.78 -20.91
C LYS A 459 -27.34 -9.23 -21.38
N ASP A 460 -27.53 -9.43 -22.69
CA ASP A 460 -27.70 -10.74 -23.32
C ASP A 460 -26.41 -11.26 -23.98
N HIS A 461 -25.25 -10.67 -23.66
CA HIS A 461 -23.93 -11.04 -24.19
C HIS A 461 -23.78 -10.89 -25.72
N HIS A 462 -24.46 -9.91 -26.28
CA HIS A 462 -24.22 -9.46 -27.65
C HIS A 462 -23.36 -8.20 -27.65
N GLN A 463 -22.35 -8.18 -28.52
CA GLN A 463 -21.51 -7.02 -28.75
C GLN A 463 -22.32 -5.89 -29.39
N LEU A 464 -22.44 -4.77 -28.67
CA LEU A 464 -23.00 -3.52 -29.18
C LEU A 464 -21.93 -2.70 -29.89
N LYS A 465 -22.37 -1.79 -30.75
CA LYS A 465 -21.47 -0.99 -31.62
C LYS A 465 -21.18 0.39 -31.05
N THR A 466 -22.11 0.96 -30.30
CA THR A 466 -21.99 2.33 -29.79
C THR A 466 -22.30 2.42 -28.30
N SER A 467 -21.84 3.49 -27.66
CA SER A 467 -22.12 3.74 -26.25
C SER A 467 -23.58 4.13 -26.01
N GLU A 468 -24.28 4.68 -27.01
CA GLU A 468 -25.70 4.98 -26.93
C GLU A 468 -26.55 3.70 -26.87
N GLU A 469 -26.23 2.69 -27.69
CA GLU A 469 -26.86 1.37 -27.61
C GLU A 469 -26.64 0.75 -26.22
N LEU A 470 -25.42 0.86 -25.68
CA LEU A 470 -25.07 0.35 -24.36
C LEU A 470 -25.83 1.07 -23.23
N VAL A 471 -25.96 2.39 -23.31
CA VAL A 471 -26.72 3.19 -22.35
C VAL A 471 -28.21 2.86 -22.40
N GLU A 472 -28.77 2.63 -23.59
CA GLU A 472 -30.16 2.20 -23.75
C GLU A 472 -30.37 0.81 -23.17
N ASP A 473 -29.49 -0.15 -23.49
CA ASP A 473 -29.56 -1.51 -23.01
C ASP A 473 -29.54 -1.55 -21.48
N TYR A 474 -28.62 -0.84 -20.83
CA TYR A 474 -28.48 -0.80 -19.36
C TYR A 474 -29.37 0.21 -18.63
N LYS A 475 -30.32 0.84 -19.32
CA LYS A 475 -31.31 1.74 -18.71
C LYS A 475 -32.25 0.98 -17.78
N TRP A 476 -32.65 1.64 -16.69
CA TRP A 476 -33.52 1.11 -15.63
C TRP A 476 -34.29 2.27 -14.97
N LYS A 477 -35.61 2.14 -14.78
CA LYS A 477 -36.44 3.12 -14.04
C LYS A 477 -36.21 4.60 -14.37
N CYS A 478 -37.05 5.08 -15.30
CA CYS A 478 -37.42 6.48 -15.45
C CYS A 478 -38.64 6.75 -14.54
#